data_AF-A0A9E3ALF3-F1
#
_entry.id   AF-A0A9E3ALF3-F1
#
_cell.length_a   1.000
_cell.length_b   1.000
_cell.length_c   1.000
_cell.angle_alpha   90.00
_cell.angle_beta   90.00
_cell.angle_gamma   90.00
#
_symmetry.space_group_name_H-M   'P 1'
#
loop_
_entity.id
_entity.type
_entity.pdbx_description
1 polymer ?
#
loop_
_entity_poly.entity_id
_entity_poly.type
_entity_poly.pdbx_seq_one_letter_code
_entity_poly.pdbx_strand_id
1 'polypeptide(L)'
;MDSLPAIIATVGRGAASTVLPYSAVAEAVGEGRLAVWPLESPALTRELMLVRPVQRRPTAAATAVEQEIRRLLAELAPQMRWRPLAAPPRHGEPRPIADT
;
A
#
# COMPACT_ATOMS: atom_id res chain seq x y z
N MET A 1 -13.36 10.27 -10.45
CA MET A 1 -13.90 9.90 -9.12
C MET A 1 -12.88 8.95 -8.52
N ASP A 2 -11.94 9.46 -7.73
CA ASP A 2 -10.90 8.62 -7.13
C ASP A 2 -11.48 7.93 -5.90
N SER A 3 -11.73 6.62 -6.04
CA SER A 3 -12.57 5.84 -5.12
C SER A 3 -11.83 5.32 -3.89
N LEU A 4 -10.50 5.40 -3.84
CA LEU A 4 -9.70 4.85 -2.74
C LEU A 4 -9.95 5.57 -1.39
N PRO A 5 -9.93 6.93 -1.30
CA PRO A 5 -10.26 7.60 -0.04
C PRO A 5 -11.69 7.30 0.44
N ALA A 6 -12.65 7.17 -0.49
CA ALA A 6 -14.03 6.83 -0.16
C ALA A 6 -14.18 5.39 0.36
N ILE A 7 -13.44 4.44 -0.21
CA ILE A 7 -13.38 3.05 0.27
C ILE A 7 -12.79 3.03 1.68
N ILE A 8 -11.65 3.68 1.90
CA ILE A 8 -10.98 3.76 3.21
C ILE A 8 -11.91 4.38 4.26
N ALA A 9 -12.59 5.48 3.93
CA ALA A 9 -13.52 6.13 4.85
C ALA A 9 -14.72 5.23 5.20
N THR A 10 -15.20 4.43 4.24
CA THR A 10 -16.32 3.50 4.48
C THR A 10 -15.92 2.35 5.39
N VAL A 11 -14.74 1.77 5.17
CA VAL A 11 -14.17 0.73 6.06
C VAL A 11 -13.90 1.29 7.45
N GLY A 12 -13.35 2.50 7.55
CA GLY A 12 -13.05 3.15 8.83
C GLY A 12 -14.28 3.45 9.70
N ARG A 13 -15.49 3.51 9.10
CA ARG A 13 -16.75 3.61 9.85
C ARG A 13 -17.27 2.27 10.38
N GLY A 14 -16.55 1.16 10.14
CA GLY A 14 -16.92 -0.18 10.61
C GLY A 14 -18.05 -0.85 9.83
N ALA A 15 -18.47 -0.29 8.70
CA ALA A 15 -19.60 -0.80 7.91
C ALA A 15 -19.20 -1.83 6.84
N ALA A 16 -17.91 -2.01 6.58
CA ALA A 16 -17.40 -2.87 5.52
C ALA A 16 -15.95 -3.30 5.76
N SER A 17 -15.54 -4.36 5.05
CA SER A 17 -14.14 -4.78 4.88
C SER A 17 -13.76 -4.67 3.40
N THR A 18 -12.46 -4.53 3.11
CA THR A 18 -11.96 -4.46 1.73
C THR A 18 -10.58 -5.10 1.61
N VAL A 19 -10.15 -5.39 0.38
CA VAL A 19 -8.81 -5.89 0.07
C VAL A 19 -8.05 -4.80 -0.70
N LEU A 20 -6.93 -4.34 -0.14
CA LEU A 20 -6.10 -3.29 -0.71
C LEU A 20 -4.61 -3.63 -0.59
N PRO A 21 -3.74 -3.10 -1.46
CA PRO A 21 -2.30 -3.10 -1.23
C PRO A 21 -2.00 -2.42 0.11
N TYR A 22 -1.12 -3.00 0.92
CA TYR A 22 -0.84 -2.47 2.25
C TYR A 22 -0.30 -1.03 2.21
N SER A 23 0.45 -0.65 1.18
CA SER A 23 0.94 0.71 0.98
C SER A 23 -0.16 1.77 0.96
N ALA A 24 -1.38 1.41 0.51
CA ALA A 24 -2.52 2.33 0.46
C ALA A 24 -3.14 2.63 1.84
N VAL A 25 -2.85 1.80 2.84
CA VAL A 25 -3.44 1.88 4.19
C VAL A 25 -2.39 1.96 5.30
N ALA A 26 -1.10 1.95 4.97
CA ALA A 26 0.01 1.89 5.93
C ALA A 26 -0.02 3.03 6.96
N GLU A 27 -0.36 4.25 6.53
CA GLU A 27 -0.52 5.40 7.42
C GLU A 27 -1.72 5.22 8.36
N ALA A 28 -2.91 4.93 7.81
CA ALA A 28 -4.13 4.71 8.61
C ALA A 28 -3.99 3.54 9.60
N VAL A 29 -3.21 2.51 9.27
CA VAL A 29 -2.85 1.42 10.18
C VAL A 29 -1.86 1.89 11.24
N GLY A 30 -0.84 2.67 10.85
CA GLY A 30 0.13 3.27 11.77
C GLY A 30 -0.52 4.20 12.80
N GLU A 31 -1.61 4.86 12.43
CA GLU A 31 -2.44 5.73 13.29
C GLU A 31 -3.51 4.95 14.08
N GLY A 32 -3.63 3.63 13.90
CA GLY A 32 -4.63 2.81 14.58
C GLY A 32 -6.07 3.03 14.11
N ARG A 33 -6.29 3.73 12.98
CA ARG A 33 -7.62 3.95 12.38
C ARG A 33 -8.15 2.73 11.64
N LEU A 34 -7.26 1.88 11.13
CA LEU A 34 -7.62 0.65 10.44
C LEU A 34 -6.85 -0.55 11.01
N ALA A 35 -7.52 -1.70 10.99
CA ALA A 35 -6.87 -3.01 11.15
C ALA A 35 -6.74 -3.68 9.78
N VAL A 36 -5.72 -4.52 9.61
CA VAL A 36 -5.44 -5.25 8.36
C VAL A 36 -5.18 -6.70 8.68
N TRP A 37 -5.65 -7.62 7.83
CA TRP A 37 -5.27 -9.04 7.91
C TRP A 37 -4.54 -9.45 6.62
N PRO A 38 -3.35 -10.05 6.71
CA PRO A 38 -2.64 -10.51 5.53
C PRO A 38 -3.35 -11.72 4.93
N LEU A 39 -3.45 -11.74 3.60
CA LEU A 39 -3.84 -12.94 2.86
C LEU A 39 -2.58 -13.81 2.71
N GLU A 40 -2.55 -14.97 3.36
CA GLU A 40 -1.36 -15.83 3.43
C GLU A 40 -1.37 -16.97 2.42
N SER A 41 -2.55 -17.53 2.11
CA SER A 41 -2.71 -18.70 1.23
C SER A 41 -3.87 -18.52 0.25
N PRO A 42 -3.63 -18.06 -0.99
CA PRO A 42 -2.33 -17.63 -1.52
C PRO A 42 -1.96 -16.21 -1.06
N ALA A 43 -0.66 -15.99 -0.87
CA ALA A 43 -0.14 -14.64 -0.70
C ALA A 43 -0.34 -13.84 -2.00
N LEU A 44 -0.96 -12.65 -1.89
CA LEU A 44 -1.12 -11.75 -3.03
C LEU A 44 0.11 -10.85 -3.18
N THR A 45 0.70 -10.84 -4.36
CA THR A 45 1.81 -9.96 -4.73
C THR A 45 1.38 -8.99 -5.84
N ARG A 46 2.11 -7.87 -5.97
CA ARG A 46 1.93 -6.89 -7.03
C ARG A 46 3.30 -6.56 -7.60
N GLU A 47 3.40 -6.53 -8.91
CA GLU A 47 4.59 -6.07 -9.62
C GLU A 47 4.34 -4.65 -10.12
N LEU A 48 5.26 -3.74 -9.81
CA LEU A 48 5.25 -2.37 -10.32
C LEU A 48 6.15 -2.32 -11.57
N MET A 49 5.60 -1.91 -12.70
CA MET A 49 6.31 -1.88 -13.97
C MET A 49 6.47 -0.45 -14.48
N LEU A 50 7.68 -0.10 -14.90
CA LEU A 50 7.95 1.09 -15.70
C LEU A 50 7.97 0.70 -17.17
N VAL A 51 7.00 1.19 -17.94
CA VAL A 51 6.77 0.78 -19.34
C VAL A 51 6.96 1.94 -20.31
N ARG A 52 7.45 1.62 -21.52
CA ARG A 52 7.58 2.56 -22.63
C ARG A 52 7.29 1.88 -23.97
N PRO A 53 6.84 2.62 -25.00
CA PRO A 53 6.64 2.05 -26.33
C PRO A 53 7.95 1.53 -26.94
N VAL A 54 7.94 0.30 -27.45
CA VAL A 54 9.14 -0.34 -28.04
C VAL A 54 9.55 0.32 -29.36
N GLN A 55 8.57 0.82 -30.13
CA GLN A 55 8.78 1.37 -31.47
C GLN A 55 9.28 2.81 -31.47
N ARG A 56 9.26 3.50 -30.33
CA ARG A 56 9.64 4.91 -30.22
C ARG A 56 10.98 5.00 -29.49
N ARG A 57 11.98 5.63 -30.12
CA ARG A 57 13.20 6.00 -29.39
C ARG A 57 12.84 7.01 -28.29
N PRO A 58 13.24 6.77 -27.02
CA PRO A 58 12.98 7.71 -25.95
C PRO A 58 13.73 9.02 -26.22
N THR A 59 13.08 10.14 -25.94
CA THR A 59 13.73 11.45 -25.98
C THR A 59 14.73 11.55 -24.82
N ALA A 60 15.67 12.50 -24.88
CA ALA A 60 16.57 12.76 -23.76
C ALA A 60 15.80 13.03 -22.45
N ALA A 61 14.71 13.80 -22.52
CA ALA A 61 13.84 14.06 -21.37
C ALA A 61 13.18 12.78 -20.83
N ALA A 62 12.65 11.91 -21.69
CA ALA A 62 12.03 10.66 -21.26
C ALA A 62 13.05 9.72 -20.59
N THR A 63 14.27 9.65 -21.12
CA THR A 63 15.37 8.88 -20.52
C THR A 63 15.76 9.43 -19.15
N ALA A 64 15.86 10.75 -19.00
CA ALA A 64 16.17 11.38 -17.72
C ALA A 64 15.10 11.10 -16.66
N VAL A 65 13.81 11.17 -17.05
CA VAL A 65 12.69 10.83 -16.15
C VAL A 65 12.72 9.34 -15.77
N GLU A 66 12.97 8.43 -16.72
CA GLU A 66 13.11 7.01 -16.43
C GLU A 66 14.24 6.74 -15.42
N GLN A 67 15.39 7.39 -15.60
CA GLN A 67 16.53 7.26 -14.69
C GLN A 67 16.19 7.79 -13.29
N GLU A 68 15.51 8.93 -13.21
CA GLU A 68 15.12 9.54 -11.94
C GLU A 68 14.08 8.69 -11.20
N ILE A 69 13.08 8.16 -11.89
CA ILE A 69 12.11 7.23 -11.29
C ILE A 69 12.82 5.99 -10.73
N ARG A 70 13.77 5.42 -11.47
CA ARG A 70 14.53 4.25 -11.00
C ARG A 70 15.38 4.59 -9.77
N ARG A 71 16.01 5.77 -9.76
CA ARG A 71 16.79 6.27 -8.63
C ARG A 71 15.92 6.43 -7.39
N LEU A 72 14.77 7.10 -7.52
CA LEU A 72 13.81 7.30 -6.43
C LEU A 72 13.26 5.97 -5.91
N LEU A 73 12.94 5.02 -6.79
CA LEU A 73 12.48 3.69 -6.36
C LEU A 73 13.57 2.94 -5.60
N ALA A 74 14.82 2.98 -6.05
CA ALA A 74 15.92 2.34 -5.35
C ALA A 74 16.17 2.96 -3.95
N GLU A 75 15.98 4.27 -3.83
CA GLU A 75 16.14 5.00 -2.57
C GLU A 75 14.98 4.78 -1.59
N LEU A 76 13.74 4.86 -2.08
CA LEU A 76 12.55 4.90 -1.26
C LEU A 76 11.96 3.51 -1.00
N ALA A 77 12.13 2.54 -1.90
CA ALA A 77 11.55 1.21 -1.71
C ALA A 77 12.00 0.55 -0.40
N PRO A 78 13.27 0.61 0.04
CA PRO A 78 13.66 0.06 1.35
C PRO A 78 12.97 0.73 2.54
N GLN A 79 12.55 1.98 2.40
CA GLN A 79 11.94 2.79 3.46
C GLN A 79 10.42 2.64 3.52
N MET A 80 9.81 2.22 2.41
CA MET A 80 8.36 2.05 2.32
C MET A 80 7.90 0.82 3.11
N ARG A 81 6.79 0.99 3.83
CA ARG A 81 6.14 -0.10 4.58
C ARG A 81 5.29 -0.91 3.58
N TRP A 82 5.90 -1.91 2.95
CA TRP A 82 5.20 -2.79 1.99
C TRP A 82 4.35 -3.88 2.64
N ARG A 83 4.60 -4.17 3.93
CA ARG A 83 3.91 -5.19 4.71
C ARG A 83 3.68 -4.72 6.15
N PRO A 84 2.63 -5.20 6.83
CA PRO A 84 2.44 -4.95 8.25
C PRO A 84 3.64 -5.45 9.07
N LEU A 85 4.05 -4.70 10.10
CA LEU A 85 5.15 -5.09 11.00
C LEU A 85 4.72 -6.06 12.11
N ALA A 86 3.43 -6.11 12.43
CA ALA A 86 2.89 -6.95 13.50
C ALA A 86 1.77 -7.86 12.96
N ALA A 87 1.66 -9.06 13.55
CA ALA A 87 0.53 -9.94 13.32
C ALA A 87 -0.75 -9.22 13.76
N PRO A 88 -1.83 -9.27 12.96
CA PRO A 88 -3.07 -8.64 13.37
C PRO A 88 -3.67 -9.33 14.58
N PRO A 89 -4.51 -8.63 15.37
CA PRO A 89 -5.29 -9.26 16.43
C PRO A 89 -6.10 -10.42 15.84
N ARG A 90 -6.23 -11.52 16.59
CA ARG A 90 -7.01 -12.67 16.11
C ARG A 90 -8.47 -12.26 15.97
N HIS A 91 -9.15 -12.80 14.97
CA HIS A 91 -10.58 -12.54 14.80
C HIS A 91 -11.34 -13.00 16.06
N GLY A 92 -11.88 -12.04 16.83
CA GLY A 92 -12.55 -12.29 18.11
C GLY A 92 -11.76 -11.91 19.36
N GLU A 93 -10.50 -11.47 19.24
CA GLU A 93 -9.77 -10.88 20.37
C GLU A 93 -10.21 -9.43 20.61
N PRO A 94 -10.57 -9.06 21.85
CA PRO A 94 -10.88 -7.67 22.18
C PRO A 94 -9.63 -6.81 21.96
N ARG A 95 -9.81 -5.67 21.29
CA ARG A 95 -8.75 -4.68 21.12
C ARG A 95 -8.28 -4.25 22.53
N PRO A 96 -6.97 -4.21 22.83
CA PRO A 96 -6.52 -3.57 24.05
C PRO A 96 -7.04 -2.14 24.02
N ILE A 97 -7.87 -1.82 25.00
CA ILE A 97 -8.34 -0.45 25.24
C ILE A 97 -7.06 0.28 25.63
N ALA A 98 -6.66 1.27 24.82
CA ALA A 98 -5.57 2.15 25.23
C ALA A 98 -6.08 2.88 26.48
N ASP A 99 -5.51 2.54 27.63
CA ASP A 99 -5.75 3.29 28.86
C ASP A 99 -5.15 4.69 28.71
N THR A 100 -6.01 5.69 28.98
CA THR A 100 -5.77 7.14 29.12
C THR A 100 -5.93 8.00 27.86
#